data_AF-K6E7L5-F1
#
_entry.id   AF-K6E7L5-F1
#
_cell.length_a   1.000
_cell.length_b   1.000
_cell.length_c   1.000
_cell.angle_alpha   90.00
_cell.angle_beta   90.00
_cell.angle_gamma   90.00
#
_symmetry.space_group_name_H-M   'P 1'
#
loop_
_entity.id
_entity.type
_entity.pdbx_description
1 polymer ?
#
loop_
_entity_poly.entity_id
_entity_poly.type
_entity_poly.pdbx_seq_one_letter_code
_entity_poly.pdbx_strand_id
1 'polypeptide(L)'
;MEIRLLKKGYKNNEQFYQDFLEDKIHGNEDYFTNEVVTIADAPDFPIYMGRGSEEEKMQAFRLAFEVIASSYIHTDRDLHLEEIFWHSLLVTKKREFILENYPVVKTDMKQFENIVIKTFDWENYIYKCVLVAEYIEDLIEDTEEKKHYYNLVLKNLDIYNYIIKYAIFRNGEFLIKILTIIDDLQISHIMKEKIKGRPDLGKDERYGRRVIFELNKKYPVIMSPLLDIETLKQEVLQALSIYYDVSNIVDGVTVSNY
;
A
#
# COMPACT_ATOMS: atom_id res chain seq x y z
N MET A 1 -12.65 -22.11 0.82
CA MET A 1 -13.77 -21.21 1.18
C MET A 1 -14.36 -20.57 -0.07
N GLU A 2 -15.68 -20.61 -0.22
CA GLU A 2 -16.38 -20.00 -1.37
C GLU A 2 -16.86 -18.57 -1.07
N ILE A 3 -16.64 -17.66 -2.02
CA ILE A 3 -17.02 -16.25 -1.97
C ILE A 3 -17.85 -15.94 -3.21
N ARG A 4 -19.13 -15.61 -3.01
CA ARG A 4 -20.03 -15.18 -4.09
C ARG A 4 -19.75 -13.72 -4.43
N LEU A 5 -19.54 -13.41 -5.71
CA LEU A 5 -19.21 -12.05 -6.12
C LEU A 5 -20.45 -11.15 -6.18
N LEU A 6 -20.33 -9.96 -5.62
CA LEU A 6 -21.37 -8.93 -5.66
C LEU A 6 -21.63 -8.44 -7.10
N LYS A 7 -22.89 -8.14 -7.43
CA LYS A 7 -23.24 -7.36 -8.63
C LYS A 7 -22.78 -5.93 -8.47
N LYS A 8 -22.49 -5.23 -9.56
CA LYS A 8 -22.25 -3.77 -9.53
C LYS A 8 -23.51 -3.05 -9.01
N GLY A 9 -23.31 -1.93 -8.32
CA GLY A 9 -24.40 -1.07 -7.82
C GLY A 9 -24.72 -1.19 -6.32
N TYR A 10 -23.99 -2.00 -5.54
CA TYR A 10 -24.12 -1.99 -4.07
C TYR A 10 -23.58 -0.70 -3.42
N LYS A 11 -22.67 0.01 -4.08
CA LYS A 11 -22.14 1.29 -3.58
C LYS A 11 -23.28 2.33 -3.54
N ASN A 12 -23.38 3.06 -2.43
CA ASN A 12 -24.46 4.01 -2.16
C ASN A 12 -25.87 3.38 -2.01
N ASN A 13 -25.97 2.06 -1.77
CA ASN A 13 -27.24 1.41 -1.42
C ASN A 13 -27.43 1.37 0.10
N GLU A 14 -28.35 2.19 0.64
CA GLU A 14 -28.61 2.24 2.08
C GLU A 14 -29.18 0.92 2.63
N GLN A 15 -29.99 0.20 1.84
CA GLN A 15 -30.51 -1.12 2.25
C GLN A 15 -29.37 -2.13 2.37
N PHE A 16 -28.37 -2.07 1.49
CA PHE A 16 -27.19 -2.95 1.58
C PHE A 16 -26.42 -2.72 2.89
N TYR A 17 -26.30 -1.47 3.32
CA TYR A 17 -25.71 -1.14 4.63
C TYR A 17 -26.54 -1.70 5.80
N GLN A 18 -27.88 -1.53 5.77
CA GLN A 18 -28.74 -2.11 6.82
C GLN A 18 -28.67 -3.64 6.84
N ASP A 19 -28.70 -4.28 5.67
CA ASP A 19 -28.58 -5.73 5.56
C ASP A 19 -27.22 -6.22 6.05
N PHE A 20 -26.15 -5.46 5.86
CA PHE A 20 -24.85 -5.75 6.47
C PHE A 20 -24.92 -5.69 8.00
N LEU A 21 -25.58 -4.68 8.58
CA LEU A 21 -25.73 -4.59 10.03
C LEU A 21 -26.62 -5.69 10.63
N GLU A 22 -27.63 -6.13 9.88
CA GLU A 22 -28.63 -7.10 10.34
C GLU A 22 -28.30 -8.55 9.97
N ASP A 23 -27.14 -8.80 9.35
CA ASP A 23 -26.71 -10.12 8.88
C ASP A 23 -27.64 -10.73 7.81
N LYS A 24 -28.16 -9.89 6.92
CA LYS A 24 -29.10 -10.27 5.86
C LYS A 24 -28.48 -10.31 4.46
N ILE A 25 -27.22 -9.92 4.32
CA ILE A 25 -26.51 -9.89 3.01
C ILE A 25 -26.60 -11.25 2.31
N HIS A 26 -26.25 -12.34 2.99
CA HIS A 26 -26.24 -13.70 2.41
C HIS A 26 -27.61 -14.17 1.92
N GLY A 27 -28.69 -13.72 2.57
CA GLY A 27 -30.06 -14.12 2.23
C GLY A 27 -30.64 -13.35 1.05
N ASN A 28 -29.96 -12.31 0.56
CA ASN A 28 -30.46 -11.46 -0.52
C ASN A 28 -29.73 -11.77 -1.84
N GLU A 29 -30.31 -12.68 -2.61
CA GLU A 29 -29.80 -13.13 -3.91
C GLU A 29 -29.62 -11.99 -4.94
N ASP A 30 -30.36 -10.89 -4.79
CA ASP A 30 -30.26 -9.78 -5.72
C ASP A 30 -28.90 -9.07 -5.67
N TYR A 31 -28.17 -9.19 -4.57
CA TYR A 31 -26.83 -8.62 -4.42
C TYR A 31 -25.74 -9.39 -5.16
N PHE A 32 -25.95 -10.64 -5.57
CA PHE A 32 -24.88 -11.51 -6.05
C PHE A 32 -25.01 -11.88 -7.51
N THR A 33 -23.87 -11.91 -8.19
CA THR A 33 -23.74 -12.59 -9.48
C THR A 33 -23.79 -14.11 -9.29
N ASN A 34 -23.79 -14.85 -10.39
CA ASN A 34 -23.61 -16.31 -10.37
C ASN A 34 -22.13 -16.72 -10.23
N GLU A 35 -21.20 -15.76 -10.19
CA GLU A 35 -19.77 -16.03 -10.09
C GLU A 35 -19.37 -16.30 -8.64
N VAL A 36 -18.58 -17.36 -8.46
CA VAL A 36 -18.06 -17.80 -7.17
C VAL A 36 -16.56 -17.96 -7.27
N VAL A 37 -15.85 -17.34 -6.35
CA VAL A 37 -14.40 -17.44 -6.19
C VAL A 37 -14.11 -18.39 -5.04
N THR A 38 -13.14 -19.27 -5.23
CA THR A 38 -12.68 -20.19 -4.18
C THR A 38 -11.27 -19.83 -3.78
N ILE A 39 -11.07 -19.57 -2.48
CA ILE A 39 -9.75 -19.39 -1.85
C ILE A 39 -9.52 -20.47 -0.80
N ALA A 40 -8.28 -20.75 -0.41
CA ALA A 40 -7.99 -21.80 0.57
C ALA A 40 -8.65 -21.49 1.92
N ASP A 41 -8.31 -20.34 2.49
CA ASP A 41 -8.81 -19.80 3.74
C ASP A 41 -9.05 -18.30 3.64
N ALA A 42 -9.66 -17.72 4.68
CA ALA A 42 -9.85 -16.29 4.79
C ALA A 42 -9.52 -15.86 6.21
N PRO A 43 -8.23 -15.81 6.60
CA PRO A 43 -7.81 -15.31 7.91
C PRO A 43 -8.09 -13.82 8.05
N ASP A 44 -8.36 -13.37 9.27
CA ASP A 44 -8.62 -11.97 9.58
C ASP A 44 -7.32 -11.15 9.57
N PHE A 45 -7.46 -9.89 9.17
CA PHE A 45 -6.37 -8.93 9.18
C PHE A 45 -6.92 -7.51 9.30
N PRO A 46 -6.10 -6.54 9.76
CA PRO A 46 -6.53 -5.15 9.84
C PRO A 46 -6.86 -4.55 8.48
N ILE A 47 -8.09 -4.05 8.30
CA ILE A 47 -8.56 -3.44 7.03
C ILE A 47 -8.56 -1.91 7.05
N TYR A 48 -8.45 -1.31 8.24
CA TYR A 48 -8.43 0.15 8.42
C TYR A 48 -7.34 0.57 9.40
N MET A 49 -6.19 1.00 8.85
CA MET A 49 -4.92 1.13 9.60
C MET A 49 -4.48 2.58 9.83
N GLY A 50 -5.42 3.53 9.68
CA GLY A 50 -5.15 4.96 9.89
C GLY A 50 -5.35 5.46 11.33
N ARG A 51 -5.63 4.57 12.28
CA ARG A 51 -6.03 4.92 13.67
C ARG A 51 -4.99 4.46 14.69
N GLY A 52 -5.00 5.10 15.85
CA GLY A 52 -4.06 4.82 16.94
C GLY A 52 -2.76 5.61 16.85
N SER A 53 -1.83 5.24 17.72
CA SER A 53 -0.43 5.66 17.72
C SER A 53 0.32 5.15 16.48
N GLU A 54 1.48 5.74 16.17
CA GLU A 54 2.30 5.29 15.04
C GLU A 54 2.73 3.82 15.19
N GLU A 55 3.01 3.38 16.42
CA GLU A 55 3.37 1.98 16.71
C GLU A 55 2.20 1.02 16.40
N GLU A 56 0.99 1.35 16.85
CA GLU A 56 -0.21 0.54 16.56
C GLU A 56 -0.49 0.48 15.05
N LYS A 57 -0.31 1.59 14.32
CA LYS A 57 -0.44 1.59 12.86
C LYS A 57 0.59 0.67 12.21
N MET A 58 1.86 0.77 12.61
CA MET A 58 2.93 -0.06 12.06
C MET A 58 2.67 -1.55 12.30
N GLN A 59 2.24 -1.92 13.50
CA GLN A 59 1.87 -3.30 13.83
C GLN A 59 0.67 -3.78 13.00
N ALA A 60 -0.35 -2.95 12.83
CA ALA A 60 -1.52 -3.30 12.04
C ALA A 60 -1.17 -3.53 10.56
N PHE A 61 -0.33 -2.66 9.96
CA PHE A 61 0.16 -2.86 8.60
C PHE A 61 1.03 -4.11 8.47
N ARG A 62 1.93 -4.36 9.43
CA ARG A 62 2.75 -5.58 9.41
C ARG A 62 1.87 -6.84 9.38
N LEU A 63 0.90 -6.92 10.28
CA LEU A 63 -0.02 -8.06 10.34
C LEU A 63 -0.81 -8.20 9.02
N ALA A 64 -1.27 -7.08 8.44
CA ALA A 64 -1.95 -7.10 7.16
C ALA A 64 -1.06 -7.60 6.02
N PHE A 65 0.20 -7.17 5.94
CA PHE A 65 1.15 -7.66 4.94
C PHE A 65 1.37 -9.18 5.08
N GLU A 66 1.65 -9.66 6.29
CA GLU A 66 1.91 -11.08 6.55
C GLU A 66 0.71 -11.97 6.19
N VAL A 67 -0.50 -11.55 6.55
CA VAL A 67 -1.73 -12.31 6.25
C VAL A 67 -2.06 -12.26 4.76
N ILE A 68 -1.94 -11.09 4.12
CA ILE A 68 -2.22 -10.95 2.69
C ILE A 68 -1.23 -11.76 1.84
N ALA A 69 0.06 -11.71 2.20
CA ALA A 69 1.11 -12.47 1.53
C ALA A 69 0.90 -13.98 1.62
N SER A 70 0.50 -14.50 2.78
CA SER A 70 0.37 -15.93 3.01
C SER A 70 -0.95 -16.55 2.54
N SER A 71 -2.02 -15.77 2.42
CA SER A 71 -3.37 -16.32 2.15
C SER A 71 -4.10 -15.75 0.94
N TYR A 72 -3.77 -14.54 0.47
CA TYR A 72 -4.61 -13.85 -0.52
C TYR A 72 -3.93 -13.61 -1.87
N ILE A 73 -2.62 -13.32 -1.93
CA ILE A 73 -1.93 -13.02 -3.20
C ILE A 73 -1.57 -14.27 -4.02
N HIS A 74 -1.75 -15.47 -3.48
CA HIS A 74 -1.57 -16.73 -4.23
C HIS A 74 -2.70 -17.02 -5.23
N THR A 75 -3.73 -16.17 -5.22
CA THR A 75 -4.81 -16.20 -6.22
C THR A 75 -4.36 -15.55 -7.53
N ASP A 76 -5.16 -15.72 -8.60
CA ASP A 76 -4.93 -14.99 -9.85
C ASP A 76 -4.79 -13.48 -9.61
N ARG A 77 -3.86 -12.84 -10.31
CA ARG A 77 -3.54 -11.43 -10.10
C ARG A 77 -4.72 -10.50 -10.40
N ASP A 78 -5.48 -10.81 -11.44
CA ASP A 78 -6.66 -10.01 -11.77
C ASP A 78 -7.70 -10.10 -10.64
N LEU A 79 -7.74 -11.23 -9.92
CA LEU A 79 -8.66 -11.44 -8.81
C LEU A 79 -8.26 -10.65 -7.54
N HIS A 80 -7.01 -10.76 -7.07
CA HIS A 80 -6.61 -10.03 -5.86
C HIS A 80 -6.41 -8.52 -6.09
N LEU A 81 -6.37 -8.07 -7.35
CA LEU A 81 -6.46 -6.66 -7.72
C LEU A 81 -7.88 -6.19 -8.08
N GLU A 82 -8.90 -7.04 -7.94
CA GLU A 82 -10.30 -6.70 -8.23
C GLU A 82 -11.04 -6.19 -6.97
N GLU A 83 -11.64 -5.01 -7.10
CA GLU A 83 -12.42 -4.38 -6.03
C GLU A 83 -13.59 -5.25 -5.56
N ILE A 84 -14.33 -5.82 -6.52
CA ILE A 84 -15.52 -6.61 -6.22
C ILE A 84 -15.17 -7.82 -5.37
N PHE A 85 -14.01 -8.45 -5.59
CA PHE A 85 -13.54 -9.56 -4.76
C PHE A 85 -13.41 -9.16 -3.29
N TRP A 86 -12.68 -8.07 -3.01
CA TRP A 86 -12.48 -7.61 -1.63
C TRP A 86 -13.77 -7.19 -0.96
N HIS A 87 -14.63 -6.43 -1.63
CA HIS A 87 -15.92 -6.04 -1.04
C HIS A 87 -16.81 -7.26 -0.77
N SER A 88 -16.82 -8.24 -1.68
CA SER A 88 -17.56 -9.50 -1.49
C SER A 88 -17.02 -10.27 -0.30
N LEU A 89 -15.70 -10.43 -0.19
CA LEU A 89 -15.05 -11.08 0.95
C LEU A 89 -15.43 -10.39 2.27
N LEU A 90 -15.33 -9.06 2.33
CA LEU A 90 -15.55 -8.29 3.55
C LEU A 90 -16.97 -8.42 4.07
N VAL A 91 -17.97 -8.25 3.19
CA VAL A 91 -19.38 -8.28 3.61
C VAL A 91 -19.90 -9.69 3.87
N THR A 92 -19.30 -10.72 3.23
CA THR A 92 -19.78 -12.10 3.37
C THR A 92 -19.02 -12.91 4.41
N LYS A 93 -17.72 -12.66 4.61
CA LYS A 93 -16.86 -13.49 5.48
C LYS A 93 -16.29 -12.74 6.68
N LYS A 94 -16.26 -11.40 6.64
CA LYS A 94 -15.55 -10.58 7.64
C LYS A 94 -16.47 -9.74 8.53
N ARG A 95 -17.79 -9.92 8.42
CA ARG A 95 -18.78 -9.11 9.13
C ARG A 95 -18.51 -9.04 10.63
N GLU A 96 -18.39 -10.20 11.30
CA GLU A 96 -18.18 -10.25 12.76
C GLU A 96 -16.89 -9.53 13.17
N PHE A 97 -15.78 -9.88 12.53
CA PHE A 97 -14.48 -9.21 12.72
C PHE A 97 -14.59 -7.69 12.55
N ILE A 98 -15.28 -7.22 11.51
CA ILE A 98 -15.46 -5.79 11.23
C ILE A 98 -16.28 -5.11 12.33
N LEU A 99 -17.40 -5.70 12.74
CA LEU A 99 -18.30 -5.12 13.74
C LEU A 99 -17.70 -5.08 15.14
N GLU A 100 -16.74 -5.97 15.43
CA GLU A 100 -15.96 -6.01 16.66
C GLU A 100 -14.81 -5.00 16.65
N ASN A 101 -13.97 -5.01 15.61
CA ASN A 101 -12.74 -4.21 15.56
C ASN A 101 -12.97 -2.77 15.06
N TYR A 102 -14.04 -2.54 14.30
CA TYR A 102 -14.40 -1.23 13.75
C TYR A 102 -15.86 -0.87 14.06
N PRO A 103 -16.25 -0.76 15.34
CA PRO A 103 -17.64 -0.53 15.73
C PRO A 103 -18.23 0.77 15.18
N VAL A 104 -17.37 1.74 14.81
CA VAL A 104 -17.77 2.97 14.14
C VAL A 104 -18.54 2.73 12.84
N VAL A 105 -18.37 1.56 12.20
CA VAL A 105 -19.10 1.19 10.98
C VAL A 105 -20.61 1.18 11.22
N LYS A 106 -21.05 1.03 12.47
CA LYS A 106 -22.46 1.05 12.88
C LYS A 106 -23.04 2.47 13.00
N THR A 107 -22.22 3.52 12.98
CA THR A 107 -22.71 4.88 13.26
C THR A 107 -23.46 5.46 12.07
N ASP A 108 -22.94 5.25 10.86
CA ASP A 108 -23.53 5.76 9.63
C ASP A 108 -22.94 5.06 8.40
N MET A 109 -23.68 5.16 7.30
CA MET A 109 -23.31 4.58 6.01
C MET A 109 -21.97 5.10 5.48
N LYS A 110 -21.59 6.34 5.79
CA LYS A 110 -20.32 6.91 5.33
C LYS A 110 -19.14 6.23 6.02
N GLN A 111 -19.25 5.85 7.30
CA GLN A 111 -18.21 5.06 7.97
C GLN A 111 -18.09 3.66 7.38
N PHE A 112 -19.23 3.02 7.10
CA PHE A 112 -19.26 1.74 6.37
C PHE A 112 -18.59 1.84 5.00
N GLU A 113 -18.90 2.86 4.22
CA GLU A 113 -18.29 3.09 2.91
C GLU A 113 -16.78 3.32 3.01
N ASN A 114 -16.31 4.07 4.00
CA ASN A 114 -14.88 4.37 4.13
C ASN A 114 -14.04 3.20 4.66
N ILE A 115 -14.66 2.19 5.28
CA ILE A 115 -13.96 1.07 5.93
C ILE A 115 -14.17 -0.24 5.17
N VAL A 116 -15.40 -0.53 4.74
CA VAL A 116 -15.80 -1.86 4.22
C VAL A 116 -15.88 -1.89 2.70
N ILE A 117 -16.44 -0.85 2.07
CA ILE A 117 -16.63 -0.79 0.61
C ILE A 117 -15.92 0.40 -0.05
N LYS A 118 -14.77 0.79 0.53
CA LYS A 118 -13.97 1.92 0.05
C LYS A 118 -13.41 1.59 -1.32
N THR A 119 -13.52 2.54 -2.25
CA THR A 119 -12.92 2.44 -3.60
C THR A 119 -11.53 1.82 -3.53
N PHE A 120 -11.30 0.77 -4.32
CA PHE A 120 -10.08 -0.02 -4.30
C PHE A 120 -8.99 0.64 -5.15
N ASP A 121 -8.40 1.68 -4.58
CA ASP A 121 -7.33 2.46 -5.20
C ASP A 121 -6.17 2.72 -4.21
N TRP A 122 -5.23 3.58 -4.59
CA TRP A 122 -4.07 3.91 -3.77
C TRP A 122 -4.39 4.49 -2.38
N GLU A 123 -5.63 4.92 -2.10
CA GLU A 123 -6.05 5.34 -0.76
C GLU A 123 -6.54 4.18 0.10
N ASN A 124 -6.93 3.06 -0.52
CA ASN A 124 -7.42 1.87 0.17
C ASN A 124 -6.27 1.10 0.84
N TYR A 125 -6.46 0.77 2.12
CA TYR A 125 -5.46 0.08 2.92
C TYR A 125 -5.19 -1.36 2.45
N ILE A 126 -6.21 -2.07 1.98
CA ILE A 126 -6.07 -3.42 1.45
C ILE A 126 -5.30 -3.36 0.12
N TYR A 127 -5.66 -2.45 -0.78
CA TYR A 127 -4.95 -2.23 -2.05
C TYR A 127 -3.45 -1.99 -1.81
N LYS A 128 -3.12 -1.12 -0.84
CA LYS A 128 -1.73 -0.88 -0.42
C LYS A 128 -1.02 -2.15 0.02
N CYS A 129 -1.69 -3.00 0.79
CA CYS A 129 -1.08 -4.22 1.31
C CYS A 129 -0.92 -5.28 0.23
N VAL A 130 -1.88 -5.41 -0.69
CA VAL A 130 -1.79 -6.31 -1.84
C VAL A 130 -0.58 -5.97 -2.70
N LEU A 131 -0.40 -4.69 -3.07
CA LEU A 131 0.75 -4.30 -3.88
C LEU A 131 2.09 -4.54 -3.17
N VAL A 132 2.18 -4.27 -1.87
CA VAL A 132 3.42 -4.51 -1.09
C VAL A 132 3.73 -6.00 -1.02
N ALA A 133 2.73 -6.80 -0.71
CA ALA A 133 2.86 -8.25 -0.64
C ALA A 133 3.24 -8.82 -2.02
N GLU A 134 2.53 -8.48 -3.09
CA GLU A 134 2.86 -8.90 -4.46
C GLU A 134 4.30 -8.53 -4.83
N TYR A 135 4.69 -7.25 -4.68
CA TYR A 135 6.02 -6.78 -5.10
C TYR A 135 7.16 -7.44 -4.33
N ILE A 136 6.99 -7.67 -3.03
CA ILE A 136 8.04 -8.27 -2.21
C ILE A 136 8.11 -9.78 -2.44
N GLU A 137 6.96 -10.45 -2.51
CA GLU A 137 6.90 -11.91 -2.67
C GLU A 137 7.35 -12.36 -4.07
N ASP A 138 7.14 -11.53 -5.11
CA ASP A 138 7.59 -11.82 -6.48
C ASP A 138 9.09 -11.58 -6.70
N LEU A 139 9.71 -10.68 -5.93
CA LEU A 139 11.10 -10.23 -6.16
C LEU A 139 12.10 -10.77 -5.16
N ILE A 140 11.66 -11.15 -3.97
CA ILE A 140 12.52 -11.56 -2.86
C ILE A 140 12.15 -12.99 -2.48
N GLU A 141 13.12 -13.90 -2.39
CA GLU A 141 12.87 -15.28 -1.98
C GLU A 141 13.03 -15.46 -0.46
N ASP A 142 14.06 -14.84 0.14
CA ASP A 142 14.40 -15.01 1.55
C ASP A 142 13.39 -14.36 2.50
N THR A 143 12.94 -15.13 3.49
CA THR A 143 11.91 -14.70 4.44
C THR A 143 12.34 -13.54 5.34
N GLU A 144 13.61 -13.49 5.75
CA GLU A 144 14.09 -12.39 6.60
C GLU A 144 14.30 -11.12 5.78
N GLU A 145 14.73 -11.25 4.52
CA GLU A 145 14.81 -10.16 3.57
C GLU A 145 13.41 -9.59 3.25
N LYS A 146 12.39 -10.44 3.07
CA LYS A 146 10.98 -9.99 2.93
C LYS A 146 10.54 -9.14 4.13
N LYS A 147 10.81 -9.62 5.35
CA LYS A 147 10.51 -8.86 6.58
C LYS A 147 11.25 -7.53 6.62
N HIS A 148 12.50 -7.49 6.17
CA HIS A 148 13.27 -6.26 6.04
C HIS A 148 12.59 -5.27 5.09
N TYR A 149 12.19 -5.70 3.89
CA TYR A 149 11.50 -4.82 2.93
C TYR A 149 10.12 -4.37 3.40
N TYR A 150 9.35 -5.25 4.08
CA TYR A 150 8.12 -4.82 4.76
C TYR A 150 8.42 -3.69 5.75
N ASN A 151 9.49 -3.79 6.54
CA ASN A 151 9.90 -2.72 7.46
C ASN A 151 10.31 -1.44 6.75
N LEU A 152 11.02 -1.54 5.64
CA LEU A 152 11.41 -0.37 4.84
C LEU A 152 10.20 0.35 4.27
N VAL A 153 9.19 -0.38 3.78
CA VAL A 153 7.91 0.21 3.34
C VAL A 153 7.25 0.95 4.50
N LEU A 154 7.13 0.33 5.68
CA LEU A 154 6.51 0.96 6.86
C LEU A 154 7.23 2.24 7.29
N LYS A 155 8.57 2.22 7.32
CA LYS A 155 9.37 3.40 7.65
C LYS A 155 9.26 4.51 6.61
N ASN A 156 8.84 4.19 5.38
CA ASN A 156 8.79 5.11 4.24
C ASN A 156 7.41 5.17 3.56
N LEU A 157 6.32 5.00 4.34
CA LEU A 157 4.95 4.96 3.82
C LEU A 157 4.57 6.16 2.94
N ASP A 158 5.10 7.35 3.21
CA ASP A 158 4.82 8.54 2.38
C ASP A 158 5.33 8.38 0.94
N ILE A 159 6.54 7.84 0.79
CA ILE A 159 7.18 7.59 -0.50
C ILE A 159 6.45 6.44 -1.20
N TYR A 160 6.18 5.37 -0.47
CA TYR A 160 5.40 4.24 -0.98
C TYR A 160 4.03 4.70 -1.51
N ASN A 161 3.27 5.46 -0.71
CA ASN A 161 1.98 6.04 -1.12
C ASN A 161 2.11 6.90 -2.38
N TYR A 162 3.19 7.69 -2.50
CA TYR A 162 3.44 8.51 -3.68
C TYR A 162 3.72 7.65 -4.93
N ILE A 163 4.52 6.60 -4.80
CA ILE A 163 4.83 5.64 -5.88
C ILE A 163 3.54 4.96 -6.34
N ILE A 164 2.72 4.42 -5.44
CA ILE A 164 1.51 3.72 -5.85
C ILE A 164 0.37 4.65 -6.29
N LYS A 165 0.43 5.95 -5.98
CA LYS A 165 -0.59 6.90 -6.41
C LYS A 165 -0.63 7.04 -7.92
N TYR A 166 0.53 7.10 -8.58
CA TYR A 166 0.63 7.33 -10.02
C TYR A 166 0.96 6.03 -10.74
N ALA A 167 0.12 5.66 -11.73
CA ALA A 167 0.29 4.40 -12.47
C ALA A 167 1.68 4.23 -13.10
N ILE A 168 2.27 5.32 -13.57
CA ILE A 168 3.63 5.33 -14.17
C ILE A 168 4.74 4.93 -13.19
N PHE A 169 4.50 4.98 -11.87
CA PHE A 169 5.46 4.63 -10.84
C PHE A 169 5.19 3.26 -10.21
N ARG A 170 4.05 2.61 -10.50
CA ARG A 170 3.64 1.32 -9.93
C ARG A 170 4.48 0.17 -10.51
N ASN A 171 5.70 0.03 -10.01
CA ASN A 171 6.63 -1.02 -10.40
C ASN A 171 7.35 -1.54 -9.15
N GLY A 172 7.27 -2.85 -8.92
CA GLY A 172 7.86 -3.48 -7.73
C GLY A 172 9.37 -3.32 -7.67
N GLU A 173 10.07 -3.51 -8.80
CA GLU A 173 11.52 -3.39 -8.85
C GLU A 173 11.99 -1.96 -8.57
N PHE A 174 11.27 -0.96 -9.08
CA PHE A 174 11.51 0.44 -8.75
C PHE A 174 11.35 0.71 -7.25
N LEU A 175 10.27 0.22 -6.66
CA LEU A 175 10.02 0.39 -5.22
C LEU A 175 11.15 -0.23 -4.40
N ILE A 176 11.53 -1.48 -4.69
CA ILE A 176 12.60 -2.19 -3.99
C ILE A 176 13.91 -1.42 -4.11
N LYS A 177 14.35 -1.07 -5.32
CA LYS A 177 15.60 -0.31 -5.52
C LYS A 177 15.61 1.03 -4.78
N ILE A 178 14.50 1.78 -4.81
CA ILE A 178 14.39 3.05 -4.08
C ILE A 178 14.49 2.83 -2.57
N LEU A 179 13.81 1.82 -2.03
CA LEU A 179 13.88 1.49 -0.60
C LEU A 179 15.29 1.05 -0.20
N THR A 180 15.95 0.23 -1.00
CA THR A 180 17.35 -0.18 -0.79
C THR A 180 18.27 1.04 -0.77
N ILE A 181 18.15 1.96 -1.73
CA ILE A 181 18.97 3.18 -1.76
C ILE A 181 18.72 4.06 -0.52
N ILE A 182 17.47 4.19 -0.09
CA ILE A 182 17.13 4.97 1.12
C ILE A 182 17.75 4.34 2.36
N ASP A 183 17.76 3.01 2.46
CA ASP A 183 18.36 2.27 3.55
C ASP A 183 19.89 2.37 3.50
N ASP A 184 20.52 2.08 2.36
CA ASP A 184 21.97 2.18 2.16
C ASP A 184 22.53 3.56 2.54
N LEU A 185 21.84 4.63 2.12
CA LEU A 185 22.26 6.00 2.41
C LEU A 185 21.79 6.50 3.79
N GLN A 186 20.96 5.73 4.50
CA GLN A 186 20.35 6.10 5.78
C GLN A 186 19.57 7.43 5.74
N ILE A 187 18.95 7.74 4.60
CA ILE A 187 18.28 9.03 4.33
C ILE A 187 16.77 9.04 4.56
N SER A 188 16.20 7.98 5.15
CA SER A 188 14.75 7.89 5.38
C SER A 188 14.17 9.13 6.06
N HIS A 189 14.87 9.67 7.08
CA HIS A 189 14.47 10.87 7.79
C HIS A 189 14.39 12.09 6.86
N ILE A 190 15.40 12.32 6.02
CA ILE A 190 15.44 13.39 5.02
C ILE A 190 14.30 13.25 4.02
N MET A 191 14.10 12.05 3.48
CA MET A 191 13.10 11.82 2.43
C MET A 191 11.66 12.11 2.89
N LYS A 192 11.40 12.03 4.20
CA LYS A 192 10.10 12.33 4.82
C LYS A 192 9.91 13.81 5.16
N GLU A 193 10.98 14.61 5.21
CA GLU A 193 10.91 16.01 5.62
C GLU A 193 10.24 16.90 4.58
N LYS A 194 9.60 17.97 5.06
CA LYS A 194 9.05 19.02 4.22
C LYS A 194 10.17 19.93 3.73
N ILE A 195 10.10 20.31 2.46
CA ILE A 195 11.00 21.30 1.87
C ILE A 195 10.62 22.67 2.42
N LYS A 196 11.60 23.38 3.00
CA LYS A 196 11.43 24.72 3.55
C LYS A 196 12.03 25.76 2.60
N GLY A 197 11.51 26.99 2.63
CA GLY A 197 12.09 28.11 1.87
C GLY A 197 11.87 28.07 0.36
N ARG A 198 10.97 27.20 -0.14
CA ARG A 198 10.65 27.04 -1.58
C ARG A 198 9.15 27.24 -1.85
N PRO A 199 8.64 28.48 -1.81
CA PRO A 199 7.22 28.75 -2.00
C PRO A 199 6.72 28.44 -3.42
N ASP A 200 7.64 28.40 -4.39
CA ASP A 200 7.39 28.04 -5.79
C ASP A 200 6.93 26.59 -5.98
N LEU A 201 7.27 25.71 -5.04
CA LEU A 201 6.96 24.27 -5.13
C LEU A 201 5.56 23.92 -4.62
N GLY A 202 4.89 24.83 -3.91
CA GLY A 202 3.58 24.59 -3.28
C GLY A 202 3.67 24.28 -1.79
N LYS A 203 2.50 24.08 -1.18
CA LYS A 203 2.38 23.78 0.26
C LYS A 203 2.44 22.26 0.45
N ASP A 204 3.29 21.80 1.38
CA ASP A 204 3.45 20.38 1.76
C ASP A 204 4.31 19.50 0.82
N GLU A 205 5.21 20.11 0.07
CA GLU A 205 6.21 19.36 -0.70
C GLU A 205 7.27 18.72 0.21
N ARG A 206 7.64 17.49 -0.10
CA ARG A 206 8.62 16.69 0.65
C ARG A 206 9.76 16.24 -0.25
N TYR A 207 10.96 16.10 0.33
CA TYR A 207 12.16 15.74 -0.43
C TYR A 207 11.97 14.45 -1.22
N GLY A 208 11.46 13.38 -0.60
CA GLY A 208 11.30 12.09 -1.27
C GLY A 208 10.37 12.14 -2.48
N ARG A 209 9.25 12.85 -2.39
CA ARG A 209 8.31 13.02 -3.52
C ARG A 209 8.97 13.77 -4.68
N ARG A 210 9.77 14.80 -4.37
CA ARG A 210 10.53 15.55 -5.39
C ARG A 210 11.62 14.72 -6.02
N VAL A 211 12.33 13.90 -5.24
CA VAL A 211 13.31 12.95 -5.79
C VAL A 211 12.66 12.04 -6.82
N ILE A 212 11.56 11.35 -6.48
CA ILE A 212 10.86 10.47 -7.44
C ILE A 212 10.37 11.23 -8.67
N PHE A 213 9.86 12.44 -8.48
CA PHE A 213 9.41 13.29 -9.59
C PHE A 213 10.55 13.70 -10.54
N GLU A 214 11.69 14.13 -10.01
CA GLU A 214 12.85 14.50 -10.82
C GLU A 214 13.49 13.29 -11.51
N LEU A 215 13.55 12.14 -10.82
CA LEU A 215 13.98 10.88 -11.44
C LEU A 215 13.14 10.56 -12.67
N ASN A 216 11.82 10.63 -12.58
CA ASN A 216 10.95 10.31 -13.72
C ASN A 216 11.12 11.25 -14.93
N LYS A 217 11.50 12.51 -14.71
CA LYS A 217 11.79 13.42 -15.83
C LYS A 217 13.04 13.02 -16.60
N LYS A 218 14.04 12.51 -15.88
CA LYS A 218 15.35 12.17 -16.45
C LYS A 218 15.38 10.73 -16.98
N TYR A 219 14.80 9.81 -16.21
CA TYR A 219 14.63 8.40 -16.53
C TYR A 219 13.20 7.99 -16.21
N PRO A 220 12.35 7.80 -17.23
CA PRO A 220 11.00 7.29 -17.02
C PRO A 220 11.05 6.06 -16.12
N VAL A 221 10.22 6.02 -15.06
CA VAL A 221 10.27 4.91 -14.07
C VAL A 221 10.09 3.54 -14.71
N ILE A 222 9.40 3.46 -15.86
CA ILE A 222 9.31 2.24 -16.67
C ILE A 222 10.67 1.66 -17.11
N MET A 223 11.71 2.48 -17.14
CA MET A 223 13.09 2.08 -17.47
C MET A 223 13.94 1.77 -16.23
N SER A 224 13.41 1.92 -15.00
CA SER A 224 14.16 1.61 -13.78
C SER A 224 14.67 0.18 -13.67
N PRO A 225 14.04 -0.85 -14.30
CA PRO A 225 14.64 -2.18 -14.37
C PRO A 225 16.01 -2.20 -15.04
N LEU A 226 16.25 -1.29 -15.98
CA LEU A 226 17.48 -1.22 -16.79
C LEU A 226 18.64 -0.52 -16.08
N LEU A 227 18.36 0.21 -14.99
CA LEU A 227 19.38 0.88 -14.20
C LEU A 227 19.86 -0.05 -13.09
N ASP A 228 21.17 -0.26 -13.03
CA ASP A 228 21.78 -0.88 -11.86
C ASP A 228 21.62 0.03 -10.62
N ILE A 229 21.72 -0.58 -9.45
CA ILE A 229 21.41 0.10 -8.20
C ILE A 229 22.37 1.27 -7.90
N GLU A 230 23.65 1.16 -8.31
CA GLU A 230 24.65 2.20 -8.05
C GLU A 230 24.43 3.40 -8.96
N THR A 231 24.12 3.18 -10.24
CA THR A 231 23.71 4.26 -11.14
C THR A 231 22.45 4.96 -10.61
N LEU A 232 21.42 4.21 -10.21
CA LEU A 232 20.20 4.80 -9.66
C LEU A 232 20.46 5.55 -8.34
N LYS A 233 21.37 5.06 -7.49
CA LYS A 233 21.80 5.73 -6.26
C LYS A 233 22.41 7.10 -6.55
N GLN A 234 23.26 7.21 -7.57
CA GLN A 234 23.81 8.51 -8.01
C GLN A 234 22.71 9.45 -8.51
N GLU A 235 21.73 8.92 -9.24
CA GLU A 235 20.61 9.71 -9.73
C GLU A 235 19.70 10.20 -8.60
N VAL A 236 19.48 9.38 -7.57
CA VAL A 236 18.78 9.79 -6.33
C VAL A 236 19.50 10.93 -5.63
N LEU A 237 20.83 10.83 -5.47
CA LEU A 237 21.64 11.89 -4.86
C LEU A 237 21.61 13.18 -5.68
N GLN A 238 21.72 13.09 -7.01
CA GLN A 238 21.60 14.25 -7.89
C GLN A 238 20.23 14.92 -7.75
N ALA A 239 19.15 14.15 -7.79
CA ALA A 239 17.79 14.68 -7.61
C ALA A 239 17.59 15.32 -6.23
N LEU A 240 18.15 14.72 -5.17
CA LEU A 240 18.09 15.26 -3.81
C LEU A 240 18.89 16.57 -3.68
N SER A 241 20.05 16.66 -4.33
CA SER A 241 20.95 17.83 -4.28
C SER A 241 20.32 19.12 -4.79
N ILE A 242 19.26 19.04 -5.61
CA ILE A 242 18.48 20.19 -6.08
C ILE A 242 17.80 20.93 -4.91
N TYR A 243 17.51 20.23 -3.81
CA TYR A 243 16.72 20.74 -2.70
C TYR A 243 17.43 20.65 -1.34
N TYR A 244 18.41 19.77 -1.19
CA TYR A 244 19.08 19.46 0.07
C TYR A 244 20.60 19.40 -0.10
N ASP A 245 21.37 19.84 0.90
CA ASP A 245 22.84 19.72 0.88
C ASP A 245 23.27 18.28 1.18
N VAL A 246 23.69 17.57 0.14
CA VAL A 246 24.05 16.15 0.21
C VAL A 246 25.51 15.89 0.60
N SER A 247 26.31 16.94 0.85
CA SER A 247 27.76 16.80 1.10
C SER A 247 28.04 15.82 2.25
N ASN A 248 27.28 15.93 3.35
CA ASN A 248 27.41 15.05 4.53
C ASN A 248 27.00 13.59 4.27
N ILE A 249 26.19 13.34 3.24
CA ILE A 249 25.77 11.98 2.84
C ILE A 249 26.87 11.35 2.00
N VAL A 250 27.40 12.10 1.03
CA VAL A 250 28.46 11.63 0.13
C VAL A 250 29.75 11.35 0.89
N ASP A 251 30.14 12.24 1.81
CA ASP A 251 31.33 12.05 2.63
C ASP A 251 31.23 10.79 3.52
N GLY A 252 30.04 10.50 4.07
CA GLY A 252 29.79 9.30 4.88
C GLY A 252 29.88 7.97 4.10
N VAL A 253 29.51 7.96 2.81
CA VAL A 253 29.62 6.77 1.95
C VAL A 253 31.08 6.47 1.61
N THR A 254 31.94 7.50 1.49
CA THR A 254 33.37 7.32 1.17
C THR A 254 34.18 6.72 2.33
N VAL A 255 33.75 6.89 3.58
CA VAL A 255 34.48 6.41 4.77
C VAL A 255 34.14 4.95 5.10
N SER A 256 33.00 4.42 4.65
CA SER A 256 32.57 3.04 4.92
C SER A 256 33.21 1.97 4.00
N ASN A 257 33.99 2.39 2.99
CA ASN A 257 34.61 1.49 2.00
C ASN A 257 36.10 1.19 2.27
N TYR A 258 36.57 1.31 3.52
CA TYR A 258 37.94 0.97 3.93
C TYR A 258 37.98 0.01 5.12
#